data_AF-A0A956HTE0-F1
#
_entry.id   AF-A0A956HTE0-F1
#
_cell.length_a   1.000
_cell.length_b   1.000
_cell.length_c   1.000
_cell.angle_alpha   90.00
_cell.angle_beta   90.00
_cell.angle_gamma   90.00
#
_symmetry.space_group_name_H-M   'P 1'
#
loop_
_entity.id
_entity.type
_entity.pdbx_description
1 polymer ?
#
loop_
_entity_poly.entity_id
_entity_poly.type
_entity_poly.pdbx_seq_one_letter_code
_entity_poly.pdbx_strand_id
1 'polypeptide(L)' 'RHDMTPHHLLFRSKGVTDDPFNMAGDCLWCHLEGIHGGRITVTGTADDMTWTIGRKHPLRVEGRELITPDSS' A
#
# COMPACT_ATOMS: atom_id res chain seq x y z
N ARG A 1 0.45 -18.14 8.57
CA ARG A 1 0.58 -16.70 8.26
C ARG A 1 -0.25 -15.97 9.31
N HIS A 2 0.36 -15.41 10.36
CA HIS A 2 -0.38 -14.93 11.55
C HIS A 2 -0.31 -13.42 11.78
N ASP A 3 0.29 -12.67 10.83
CA ASP A 3 0.67 -11.27 11.06
C ASP A 3 0.04 -10.33 10.03
N MET A 4 -1.00 -10.78 9.32
CA MET A 4 -1.74 -9.93 8.37
C MET A 4 -2.74 -9.04 9.12
N THR A 5 -2.64 -7.75 8.89
CA THR A 5 -3.50 -6.71 9.44
C THR A 5 -4.19 -5.96 8.29
N PRO A 6 -5.50 -5.70 8.37
CA PRO A 6 -6.21 -4.94 7.34
C PRO A 6 -5.82 -3.45 7.42
N HIS A 7 -5.65 -2.82 6.26
CA HIS A 7 -5.40 -1.39 6.11
C HIS A 7 -6.35 -0.79 5.06
N HIS A 8 -6.97 0.34 5.38
CA HIS A 8 -7.86 1.06 4.45
C HIS A 8 -7.04 1.88 3.44
N LEU A 9 -7.25 1.63 2.15
CA LEU A 9 -6.55 2.32 1.06
C LEU A 9 -6.99 3.78 0.93
N LEU A 10 -8.28 4.04 1.08
CA LEU A 10 -8.88 5.37 1.20
C LEU A 10 -9.26 5.62 2.66
N PHE A 11 -8.84 6.75 3.19
CA PHE A 11 -9.14 7.14 4.57
C PHE A 11 -10.65 7.18 4.85
N ARG A 12 -11.07 6.59 5.97
CA ARG A 12 -12.46 6.59 6.46
C ARG A 12 -13.10 7.99 6.54
N SER A 13 -12.30 9.04 6.76
CA SER A 13 -12.76 10.43 6.77
C SER A 13 -13.35 10.91 5.43
N LYS A 14 -13.14 10.16 4.34
CA LYS A 14 -13.76 10.41 3.02
C LYS A 14 -15.09 9.66 2.81
N GLY A 15 -15.67 9.06 3.85
CA GLY A 15 -16.97 8.36 3.79
C GLY A 15 -16.87 6.93 3.23
N VAL A 16 -15.68 6.32 3.28
CA VAL A 16 -15.42 4.99 2.69
C VAL A 16 -15.60 3.90 3.76
N THR A 17 -16.24 2.80 3.36
CA THR A 17 -16.63 1.66 4.20
C THR A 17 -15.52 0.62 4.33
N ASP A 18 -15.75 -0.40 5.16
CA ASP A 18 -14.92 -1.63 5.24
C ASP A 18 -15.14 -2.57 4.05
N ASP A 19 -15.40 -2.00 2.87
CA ASP A 19 -15.58 -2.75 1.64
C ASP A 19 -14.26 -3.43 1.26
N PRO A 20 -14.26 -4.73 0.88
CA PRO A 20 -13.08 -5.40 0.33
C PRO A 20 -12.35 -4.61 -0.75
N PHE A 21 -13.04 -3.83 -1.58
CA PHE A 21 -12.43 -2.98 -2.62
C PHE A 21 -11.56 -1.84 -2.06
N ASN A 22 -11.67 -1.54 -0.76
CA ASN A 22 -10.90 -0.50 -0.07
C ASN A 22 -9.90 -1.06 0.94
N MET A 23 -9.65 -2.37 0.96
CA MET A 23 -8.78 -3.00 1.95
C MET A 23 -7.54 -3.66 1.32
N ALA A 24 -6.39 -3.45 1.95
CA ALA A 24 -5.19 -4.24 1.74
C ALA A 24 -4.86 -5.07 2.99
N GLY A 25 -4.28 -6.25 2.78
CA GLY A 25 -3.77 -7.10 3.86
C GLY A 25 -2.25 -7.01 3.95
N ASP A 26 -1.75 -6.30 4.96
CA ASP A 26 -0.32 -6.05 5.14
C ASP A 26 0.24 -6.82 6.33
N CYS A 27 1.53 -7.17 6.32
CA CYS A 27 2.14 -7.67 7.55
C CYS A 27 2.24 -6.55 8.59
N LEU A 28 2.26 -6.90 9.88
CA LEU A 28 2.28 -5.94 10.99
C LEU A 28 3.34 -4.84 10.85
N TRP A 29 4.55 -5.21 10.41
CA TRP A 29 5.62 -4.24 10.20
C TRP A 29 5.34 -3.29 9.01
N CYS A 30 4.90 -3.84 7.87
CA CYS A 30 4.56 -3.03 6.70
C CYS A 30 3.40 -2.07 7.00
N HIS A 31 2.42 -2.50 7.79
CA HIS A 31 1.30 -1.66 8.20
C HIS A 31 1.76 -0.51 9.12
N LEU A 32 2.32 -0.84 10.28
CA LEU A 32 2.60 0.18 11.31
C LEU A 32 3.85 1.00 11.00
N GLU A 33 4.97 0.34 10.69
CA GLU A 33 6.25 1.03 10.47
C GLU A 33 6.44 1.49 9.02
N GLY A 34 5.84 0.74 8.09
CA GLY A 34 5.85 1.05 6.66
C GLY A 34 4.90 2.20 6.33
N ILE A 35 3.59 1.94 6.39
CA ILE A 35 2.56 2.88 5.96
C ILE A 35 2.41 4.03 6.96
N HIS A 36 2.06 3.72 8.22
CA HIS A 36 1.90 4.78 9.23
C HIS A 36 3.20 5.51 9.56
N GLY A 37 4.36 4.85 9.40
CA GLY A 37 5.68 5.46 9.52
C GLY A 37 6.17 6.26 8.30
N GLY A 38 5.38 6.35 7.22
CA GLY A 38 5.71 7.15 6.03
C GLY A 38 6.92 6.63 5.23
N ARG A 39 7.12 5.31 5.21
CA ARG A 39 8.13 4.60 4.39
C ARG A 39 7.52 3.89 3.20
N ILE A 40 6.23 3.56 3.29
CA ILE A 40 5.41 2.94 2.25
C ILE A 40 4.21 3.84 2.05
N THR A 41 3.87 4.12 0.80
CA THR A 41 2.61 4.79 0.43
C THR A 41 1.85 3.88 -0.53
N VAL A 42 0.54 3.80 -0.36
CA VAL A 42 -0.35 3.10 -1.28
C VAL A 42 -1.45 4.05 -1.77
N THR A 43 -1.76 3.97 -3.06
CA THR A 43 -2.84 4.72 -3.71
C THR A 43 -3.66 3.80 -4.60
N GLY A 44 -4.90 4.17 -4.91
CA GLY A 44 -5.83 3.37 -5.70
C GLY A 44 -6.84 2.61 -4.84
N THR A 45 -7.44 1.58 -5.42
CA THR A 45 -8.36 0.61 -4.84
C THR A 45 -7.70 -0.77 -4.81
N ALA A 46 -8.36 -1.78 -4.22
CA ALA A 46 -7.79 -3.12 -4.09
C ALA A 46 -7.42 -3.77 -5.44
N ASP A 47 -8.06 -3.37 -6.54
CA ASP A 47 -7.82 -3.91 -7.88
C ASP A 47 -6.71 -3.20 -8.66
N ASP A 48 -6.37 -1.94 -8.30
CA ASP A 48 -5.43 -1.08 -9.02
C ASP A 48 -4.39 -0.41 -8.10
N MET A 49 -4.05 -1.09 -7.00
CA MET A 49 -3.10 -0.57 -6.01
C MET A 49 -1.75 -0.22 -6.64
N THR A 50 -1.27 0.99 -6.35
CA THR A 50 0.11 1.39 -6.61
C THR A 50 0.82 1.62 -5.29
N TRP A 51 1.90 0.89 -5.06
CA TRP A 51 2.75 1.00 -3.88
C TRP A 51 4.03 1.75 -4.22
N THR A 52 4.44 2.64 -3.33
CA THR A 52 5.72 3.37 -3.37
C THR A 52 6.49 3.05 -2.10
N ILE A 53 7.68 2.47 -2.21
CA ILE A 53 8.47 1.97 -1.07
C ILE A 53 9.84 2.63 -1.03
N GLY A 54 10.16 3.30 0.08
CA GLY A 54 11.44 3.99 0.29
C GLY A 54 11.37 5.49 -0.01
N ARG A 55 12.45 6.23 0.32
CA ARG A 55 12.47 7.71 0.28
C ARG A 55 13.33 8.34 -0.82
N LYS A 56 14.49 7.73 -1.14
CA LYS A 56 15.50 8.34 -2.02
C LYS A 56 15.42 7.85 -3.47
N HIS A 57 15.05 6.59 -3.65
CA HIS A 57 14.76 5.94 -4.94
C HIS A 57 13.63 4.95 -4.70
N PRO A 58 12.37 5.41 -4.68
CA PRO A 58 11.29 4.54 -4.28
C PRO A 58 11.09 3.41 -5.30
N LEU A 59 10.98 2.19 -4.80
CA LEU A 59 10.47 1.08 -5.60
C LEU A 59 8.98 1.31 -5.83
N ARG A 60 8.53 1.10 -7.06
CA ARG A 60 7.11 1.19 -7.41
C ARG A 60 6.58 -0.20 -7.73
N VAL A 61 5.45 -0.56 -7.14
CA VAL A 61 4.74 -1.81 -7.45
C VAL A 61 3.34 -1.46 -7.90
N GLU A 62 2.94 -1.92 -9.08
CA GLU A 62 1.57 -1.78 -9.60
C GLU A 62 0.89 -3.14 -9.55
N GLY A 63 -0.24 -3.24 -8.84
CA GLY A 63 -0.89 -4.51 -8.55
C GLY A 63 0.05 -5.48 -7.82
N ARG A 64 0.67 -6.39 -8.58
CA ARG A 64 1.66 -7.37 -8.08
C ARG A 64 3.00 -7.33 -8.83
N GLU A 65 3.23 -6.33 -9.67
CA GLU A 65 4.40 -6.22 -10.52
C GLU A 65 5.33 -5.10 -10.07
N LEU A 66 6.63 -5.39 -9.91
CA LEU A 66 7.64 -4.38 -9.63
C LEU A 66 7.95 -3.60 -10.91
N ILE A 67 7.73 -2.30 -10.86
CA ILE A 67 8.08 -1.38 -11.94
C ILE A 67 9.49 -0.87 -11.69
N THR A 68 10.45 -1.42 -12.43
CA THR A 68 11.81 -0.87 -12.47
C THR A 68 11.79 0.42 -13.29
N PRO A 69 12.38 1.53 -12.81
CA PRO A 69 12.54 2.70 -13.67
C PRO A 69 13.37 2.30 -14.89
N ASP A 70 12.89 2.68 -16.07
CA ASP A 70 13.64 2.46 -17.31
C ASP A 70 15.06 3.00 -17.15
N SER A 71 16.03 2.16 -17.49
CA SER A 71 17.44 2.55 -17.52
C SER A 71 17.64 3.48 -18.73
N SER A 72 17.27 4.75 -18.59
CA SER A 72 17.55 5.81 -19.56
C SER A 72 18.77 6.62 -19.12
#